data_AF-A0A9D6JMS6-F1
#
_entry.id   AF-A0A9D6JMS6-F1
#
_cell.length_a   1.000
_cell.length_b   1.000
_cell.length_c   1.000
_cell.angle_alpha   90.00
_cell.angle_beta   90.00
_cell.angle_gamma   90.00
#
_symmetry.space_group_name_H-M   'P 1'
#
loop_
_entity.id
_entity.type
_entity.pdbx_description
1 polymer ?
#
loop_
_entity_poly.entity_id
_entity_poly.type
_entity_poly.pdbx_seq_one_letter_code
_entity_poly.pdbx_strand_id
1 'polypeptide(L)'
;MKCSTCGHENIAGEDRCDHCLHSLMQRDLPRPKKDDRFQTVIMTAPISDLLTGKDLLVASPSDTLQKIVNIFQDEKKDCVLVYKKKKLVGILSFRDLLWKVAGKIQDLSKAKVESFMTPNPEYVRGNDPIAYVVNKMALGGFRHVPVLQEDGAPLSIISIKDVLSYLSKRDKNRS
;
A
#
# COMPACT_ATOMS: atom_id res chain seq x y z
N MET A 1 16.37 -19.85 -26.18
CA MET A 1 16.50 -18.77 -25.17
C MET A 1 16.53 -19.37 -23.77
N LYS A 2 17.35 -18.84 -22.84
CA LYS A 2 17.39 -19.37 -21.46
C LYS A 2 16.23 -18.84 -20.63
N CYS A 3 15.53 -19.74 -19.93
CA CYS A 3 14.47 -19.38 -19.00
C CYS A 3 15.05 -18.52 -17.88
N SER A 4 14.38 -17.41 -17.65
CA SER A 4 14.63 -16.45 -16.59
C SER A 4 14.62 -17.02 -15.18
N THR A 5 13.84 -18.07 -14.97
CA THR A 5 13.43 -18.57 -13.66
C THR A 5 14.16 -19.87 -13.30
N CYS A 6 14.28 -20.81 -14.24
CA CYS A 6 14.94 -22.10 -14.00
C CYS A 6 16.24 -22.30 -14.79
N GLY A 7 16.62 -21.37 -15.67
CA GLY A 7 17.83 -21.46 -16.49
C GLY A 7 17.76 -22.44 -17.67
N HIS A 8 16.66 -23.18 -17.83
CA HIS A 8 16.45 -24.14 -18.91
C HIS A 8 16.57 -23.50 -20.30
N GLU A 9 17.21 -24.18 -21.25
CA GLU A 9 17.29 -23.74 -22.64
C GLU A 9 16.02 -24.12 -23.41
N ASN A 10 15.26 -23.10 -23.82
CA ASN A 10 14.02 -23.26 -24.57
C ASN A 10 14.23 -22.91 -26.04
N ILE A 11 13.30 -23.31 -26.91
CA ILE A 11 13.34 -22.97 -28.33
C ILE A 11 13.01 -21.47 -28.50
N ALA A 12 13.62 -20.81 -29.49
CA ALA A 12 13.33 -19.41 -29.76
C ALA A 12 11.93 -19.27 -30.38
N GLY A 13 11.04 -18.51 -29.72
CA GLY A 13 9.66 -18.30 -30.18
C GLY A 13 8.59 -18.91 -29.27
N GLU A 14 8.98 -19.65 -28.24
CA GLU A 14 8.03 -20.17 -27.24
C GLU A 14 7.58 -19.10 -26.25
N ASP A 15 6.30 -19.13 -25.90
CA ASP A 15 5.69 -18.18 -24.96
C ASP A 15 5.86 -18.61 -23.49
N ARG A 16 6.24 -19.87 -23.25
CA ARG A 16 6.42 -20.48 -21.92
C ARG A 16 7.61 -21.42 -21.92
N CYS A 17 8.21 -21.58 -20.74
CA CYS A 17 9.33 -22.48 -20.52
C CYS A 17 8.85 -23.94 -20.53
N ASP A 18 9.47 -24.78 -21.34
CA ASP A 18 9.14 -26.20 -21.46
C ASP A 18 9.33 -26.98 -20.16
N HIS A 19 10.21 -26.50 -19.28
CA HIS A 19 10.51 -27.17 -18.02
C HIS A 19 9.64 -26.72 -16.85
N CYS A 20 9.42 -25.40 -16.70
CA CYS A 20 8.75 -24.84 -15.52
C CYS A 20 7.48 -24.03 -15.84
N LEU A 21 7.07 -23.99 -17.11
CA LEU A 21 5.89 -23.29 -17.63
C LEU A 21 5.87 -21.76 -17.40
N HIS A 22 6.97 -21.20 -16.90
CA HIS A 22 7.16 -19.77 -16.71
C HIS A 22 7.09 -19.02 -18.05
N SER A 23 6.37 -17.89 -18.11
CA SER A 23 6.23 -17.13 -19.35
C SER A 23 7.58 -16.59 -19.83
N LEU A 24 7.94 -16.90 -21.08
CA LEU A 24 9.16 -16.44 -21.73
C LEU A 24 8.97 -15.07 -22.42
N MET A 25 7.74 -14.59 -22.54
CA MET A 25 7.41 -13.25 -23.04
C MET A 25 7.71 -12.13 -22.04
N GLN A 26 8.02 -12.46 -20.78
CA GLN A 26 8.35 -11.48 -19.74
C GLN A 26 9.83 -11.04 -19.77
N ARG A 27 10.33 -10.64 -20.94
CA ARG A 27 11.73 -10.21 -21.11
C ARG A 27 12.07 -8.89 -20.40
N ASP A 28 11.06 -8.08 -20.06
CA ASP A 28 11.27 -6.71 -19.55
C ASP A 28 10.82 -6.48 -18.09
N LEU A 29 10.47 -7.54 -17.35
CA LEU A 29 10.24 -7.37 -15.92
C LEU A 29 11.59 -7.20 -15.21
N PRO A 30 11.78 -6.10 -14.44
CA PRO A 30 12.99 -5.93 -13.65
C PRO A 30 13.15 -7.16 -12.76
N ARG A 31 14.39 -7.64 -12.65
CA ARG A 31 14.75 -8.69 -11.68
C ARG A 31 15.64 -8.10 -10.62
N PRO A 32 15.58 -8.61 -9.38
CA PRO A 32 16.53 -8.22 -8.39
C PRO A 32 17.95 -8.55 -8.87
N LYS A 33 18.89 -7.60 -8.71
CA LYS A 33 20.31 -7.89 -8.92
C LYS A 33 20.71 -8.99 -7.93
N LYS A 34 21.54 -9.95 -8.37
CA LYS A 34 21.91 -11.16 -7.59
C LYS A 34 22.43 -10.86 -6.18
N ASP A 35 22.99 -9.67 -5.96
CA ASP A 35 23.57 -9.25 -4.67
C ASP A 35 22.74 -8.19 -3.93
N ASP A 36 21.60 -7.77 -4.47
CA ASP A 36 20.72 -6.79 -3.82
C ASP A 36 19.58 -7.48 -3.06
N ARG A 37 19.85 -7.74 -1.78
CA ARG A 37 18.92 -8.39 -0.85
C ARG A 37 17.67 -7.54 -0.61
N PHE A 38 17.81 -6.22 -0.54
CA PHE A 38 16.68 -5.31 -0.36
C PHE A 38 15.74 -5.37 -1.56
N GLN A 39 16.32 -5.30 -2.77
CA GLN A 39 15.55 -5.42 -4.00
C GLN A 39 14.84 -6.78 -4.08
N THR A 40 15.51 -7.87 -3.70
CA THR A 40 14.89 -9.20 -3.68
C THR A 40 13.68 -9.25 -2.74
N VAL A 41 13.82 -8.76 -1.51
CA VAL A 41 12.72 -8.76 -0.53
C VAL A 41 11.57 -7.89 -1.00
N ILE A 42 11.84 -6.66 -1.47
CA ILE A 42 10.82 -5.74 -1.96
C ILE A 42 10.05 -6.37 -3.14
N MET A 43 10.73 -7.07 -4.04
CA MET A 43 10.13 -7.63 -5.24
C MET A 43 9.37 -8.96 -5.03
N THR A 44 9.62 -9.68 -3.93
CA THR A 44 9.09 -11.04 -3.75
C THR A 44 8.26 -11.24 -2.49
N ALA A 45 8.51 -10.48 -1.42
CA ALA A 45 7.72 -10.60 -0.21
C ALA A 45 6.31 -10.02 -0.41
N PRO A 46 5.26 -10.70 0.06
CA PRO A 46 3.89 -10.21 -0.03
C PRO A 46 3.64 -9.11 1.01
N ILE A 47 2.69 -8.23 0.73
CA ILE A 47 2.27 -7.17 1.67
C ILE A 47 1.72 -7.75 2.98
N SER A 48 1.19 -8.97 2.97
CA SER A 48 0.76 -9.67 4.18
C SER A 48 1.88 -9.79 5.23
N ASP A 49 3.14 -9.85 4.82
CA ASP A 49 4.30 -9.87 5.74
C ASP A 49 4.51 -8.55 6.49
N LEU A 50 3.96 -7.44 5.97
CA LEU A 50 4.01 -6.12 6.60
C LEU A 50 2.87 -5.90 7.61
N LEU A 51 1.87 -6.78 7.66
CA LEU A 51 0.70 -6.57 8.49
C LEU A 51 1.04 -6.84 9.96
N THR A 52 1.25 -5.78 10.73
CA THR A 52 1.57 -5.87 12.17
C THR A 52 0.35 -5.82 13.10
N GLY A 53 -0.86 -5.68 12.56
CA GLY A 53 -2.11 -5.61 13.34
C GLY A 53 -3.23 -4.89 12.60
N LYS A 54 -4.45 -4.93 13.14
CA LYS A 54 -5.62 -4.21 12.60
C LYS A 54 -5.64 -2.77 13.07
N ASP A 55 -4.67 -1.97 12.62
CA ASP A 55 -4.63 -0.53 12.87
C ASP A 55 -5.47 0.21 11.82
N LEU A 56 -6.76 -0.11 11.82
CA LEU A 56 -7.69 0.32 10.79
C LEU A 56 -8.76 1.24 11.36
N LEU A 57 -8.74 2.49 10.91
CA LEU A 57 -9.82 3.43 11.15
C LEU A 57 -10.65 3.60 9.88
N VAL A 58 -11.97 3.55 10.05
CA VAL A 58 -12.95 3.75 8.98
C VAL A 58 -13.94 4.84 9.38
N ALA A 59 -14.16 5.78 8.46
CA ALA A 59 -15.11 6.88 8.59
C ALA A 59 -16.17 6.86 7.49
N SER A 60 -17.27 7.56 7.72
CA SER A 60 -18.28 7.88 6.72
C SER A 60 -17.98 9.22 6.03
N PRO A 61 -18.34 9.42 4.76
CA PRO A 61 -18.29 10.72 4.09
C PRO A 61 -18.95 11.86 4.88
N SER A 62 -20.03 11.53 5.60
CA SER A 62 -20.84 12.47 6.39
C SER A 62 -20.29 12.75 7.80
N ASP A 63 -19.24 12.06 8.21
CA ASP A 63 -18.56 12.32 9.47
C ASP A 63 -17.95 13.73 9.46
N THR A 64 -17.80 14.32 10.64
CA THR A 64 -17.24 15.66 10.80
C THR A 64 -15.73 15.60 10.92
N LEU A 65 -15.04 16.67 10.50
CA LEU A 65 -13.60 16.77 10.73
C LEU A 65 -13.26 16.77 12.21
N GLN A 66 -14.12 17.33 13.07
CA GLN A 66 -13.95 17.27 14.52
C GLN A 66 -13.86 15.82 15.02
N LYS A 67 -14.75 14.94 14.54
CA LYS A 67 -14.72 13.52 14.89
C LYS A 67 -13.39 12.88 14.46
N ILE A 68 -12.91 13.18 13.25
CA ILE A 68 -11.64 12.63 12.76
C ILE A 68 -10.45 13.13 13.56
N VAL A 69 -10.41 14.41 13.91
CA VAL A 69 -9.34 14.99 14.72
C VAL A 69 -9.26 14.30 16.09
N ASN A 70 -10.39 14.10 16.75
CA ASN A 70 -10.43 13.40 18.04
C ASN A 70 -9.90 11.97 17.90
N ILE A 71 -10.36 11.22 16.88
CA ILE A 71 -9.88 9.86 16.59
C ILE A 71 -8.35 9.85 16.38
N PHE A 72 -7.82 10.79 15.61
CA PHE A 72 -6.38 10.86 15.36
C PHE A 72 -5.57 11.15 16.63
N GLN A 73 -6.09 11.96 17.53
CA GLN A 73 -5.46 12.28 18.82
C GLN A 73 -5.49 11.09 19.78
N ASP A 74 -6.65 10.43 19.90
CA ASP A 74 -6.87 9.34 20.85
C ASP A 74 -6.15 8.05 20.42
N GLU A 75 -6.25 7.69 19.13
CA GLU A 75 -5.76 6.42 18.60
C GLU A 75 -4.31 6.50 18.08
N LYS A 76 -3.73 7.72 18.07
CA LYS A 76 -2.40 8.04 17.52
C LYS A 76 -2.22 7.53 16.08
N LYS A 77 -3.24 7.75 15.26
CA LYS A 77 -3.29 7.29 13.85
C LYS A 77 -3.09 8.44 12.89
N ASP A 78 -2.41 8.15 11.78
CA ASP A 78 -2.05 9.18 10.80
C ASP A 78 -3.04 9.33 9.64
N CYS A 79 -4.00 8.40 9.51
CA CYS A 79 -4.96 8.36 8.42
C CYS A 79 -6.22 7.54 8.74
N VAL A 80 -7.29 7.82 8.00
CA VAL A 80 -8.58 7.13 8.06
C VAL A 80 -9.07 6.80 6.65
N LEU A 81 -9.63 5.60 6.47
CA LEU A 81 -10.30 5.21 5.23
C LEU A 81 -11.75 5.69 5.25
N VAL A 82 -12.24 6.22 4.14
CA VAL A 82 -13.62 6.71 4.03
C VAL A 82 -14.42 5.72 3.20
N TYR A 83 -15.47 5.16 3.79
CA TYR A 83 -16.32 4.15 3.18
C TYR A 83 -17.76 4.62 3.03
N LYS A 84 -18.37 4.34 1.87
CA LYS A 84 -19.80 4.54 1.60
C LYS A 84 -20.38 3.25 1.04
N LYS A 85 -21.41 2.70 1.70
CA LYS A 85 -22.09 1.46 1.27
C LYS A 85 -21.09 0.33 0.93
N LYS A 86 -20.14 0.06 1.83
CA LYS A 86 -19.06 -0.95 1.69
C LYS A 86 -18.03 -0.69 0.58
N LYS A 87 -18.04 0.48 -0.07
CA LYS A 87 -17.01 0.88 -1.03
C LYS A 87 -16.05 1.88 -0.41
N LEU A 88 -14.75 1.68 -0.63
CA LEU A 88 -13.73 2.69 -0.36
C LEU A 88 -13.94 3.86 -1.31
N VAL A 89 -14.28 5.03 -0.78
CA VAL A 89 -14.54 6.24 -1.56
C VAL A 89 -13.51 7.33 -1.33
N GLY A 90 -12.71 7.23 -0.26
CA GLY A 90 -11.69 8.21 0.04
C GLY A 90 -10.69 7.78 1.10
N ILE A 91 -9.65 8.59 1.26
CA ILE A 91 -8.71 8.54 2.37
C ILE A 91 -8.48 9.95 2.88
N LEU A 92 -8.35 10.12 4.19
CA LEU A 92 -8.00 11.39 4.81
C LEU A 92 -6.82 11.18 5.77
N SER A 93 -5.82 12.03 5.69
CA SER A 93 -4.59 11.97 6.51
C SER A 93 -4.34 13.25 7.30
N PHE A 94 -3.43 13.21 8.28
CA PHE A 94 -2.97 14.43 8.95
C PHE A 94 -2.46 15.51 7.98
N ARG A 95 -1.81 15.09 6.89
CA ARG A 95 -1.35 16.03 5.85
C ARG A 95 -2.52 16.79 5.25
N ASP A 96 -3.65 16.11 4.99
CA ASP A 96 -4.84 16.77 4.46
C ASP A 96 -5.40 17.79 5.46
N LEU A 97 -5.44 17.45 6.75
CA LEU A 97 -5.85 18.40 7.80
C LEU A 97 -4.94 19.63 7.83
N LEU A 98 -3.63 19.44 7.75
CA LEU A 98 -2.67 20.55 7.77
C LEU A 98 -2.83 21.48 6.56
N TRP A 99 -2.99 20.93 5.34
CA TRP A 99 -2.97 21.74 4.12
C TRP A 99 -4.35 22.23 3.65
N LYS A 100 -5.41 21.45 3.91
CA LYS A 100 -6.76 21.76 3.44
C LYS A 100 -7.64 22.40 4.51
N VAL A 101 -7.31 22.22 5.80
CA VAL A 101 -8.19 22.63 6.91
C VAL A 101 -7.58 23.72 7.77
N ALA A 102 -6.32 23.56 8.20
CA ALA A 102 -5.67 24.52 9.11
C ALA A 102 -5.66 25.94 8.52
N GLY A 103 -6.15 26.91 9.30
CA GLY A 103 -6.27 28.31 8.91
C GLY A 103 -7.36 28.64 7.88
N LYS A 104 -8.08 27.63 7.35
CA LYS A 104 -9.14 27.80 6.33
C LYS A 104 -10.53 27.52 6.88
N ILE A 105 -10.64 26.63 7.85
CA ILE A 105 -11.92 26.20 8.44
C ILE A 105 -11.94 26.56 9.92
N GLN A 106 -12.95 27.33 10.33
CA GLN A 106 -13.11 27.77 11.72
C GLN A 106 -13.89 26.77 12.57
N ASP A 107 -14.92 26.13 12.00
CA ASP A 107 -15.81 25.20 12.70
C ASP A 107 -15.73 23.79 12.12
N LEU A 108 -14.91 22.94 12.76
CA LEU A 108 -14.69 21.56 12.34
C LEU A 108 -15.91 20.65 12.56
N SER A 109 -16.88 21.08 13.38
CA SER A 109 -18.10 20.31 13.64
C SER A 109 -19.07 20.34 12.46
N LYS A 110 -18.97 21.36 11.60
CA LYS A 110 -19.78 21.50 10.38
C LYS A 110 -19.09 21.01 9.11
N ALA A 111 -17.76 20.93 9.13
CA ALA A 111 -16.96 20.46 8.00
C ALA A 111 -17.05 18.94 7.84
N LYS A 112 -17.46 18.47 6.65
CA LYS A 112 -17.64 17.05 6.35
C LYS A 112 -16.39 16.44 5.72
N VAL A 113 -16.07 15.19 6.09
CA VAL A 113 -14.89 14.47 5.60
C VAL A 113 -14.82 14.43 4.08
N GLU A 114 -15.96 14.25 3.40
CA GLU A 114 -16.01 14.14 1.94
C GLU A 114 -15.47 15.36 1.19
N SER A 115 -15.52 16.54 1.81
CA SER A 115 -15.02 17.79 1.20
C SER A 115 -13.49 17.92 1.28
N PHE A 116 -12.81 17.12 2.11
CA PHE A 116 -11.38 17.26 2.37
C PHE A 116 -10.57 15.98 2.08
N MET A 117 -11.24 14.83 1.99
CA MET A 117 -10.60 13.56 1.66
C MET A 117 -9.98 13.58 0.25
N THR A 118 -9.02 12.70 0.02
CA THR A 118 -8.58 12.34 -1.33
C THR A 118 -9.54 11.28 -1.86
N PRO A 119 -10.31 11.55 -2.94
CA PRO A 119 -11.27 10.59 -3.48
C PRO A 119 -10.55 9.46 -4.24
N ASN A 120 -11.20 8.30 -4.33
CA ASN A 120 -10.74 7.13 -5.10
C ASN A 120 -9.24 6.79 -4.86
N PRO A 121 -8.83 6.54 -3.61
CA PRO A 121 -7.43 6.26 -3.30
C PRO A 121 -6.95 4.98 -3.99
N GLU A 122 -5.69 4.98 -4.41
CA GLU A 122 -5.04 3.74 -4.80
C GLU A 122 -4.93 2.79 -3.62
N TYR A 123 -5.09 1.49 -3.86
CA TYR A 123 -4.99 0.45 -2.84
C TYR A 123 -4.24 -0.77 -3.39
N VAL A 124 -3.90 -1.68 -2.50
CA VAL A 124 -3.22 -2.96 -2.77
C VAL A 124 -3.92 -4.09 -2.02
N ARG A 125 -3.52 -5.33 -2.30
CA ARG A 125 -4.01 -6.55 -1.66
C ARG A 125 -2.89 -7.21 -0.86
N GLY A 126 -3.27 -8.06 0.10
CA GLY A 126 -2.29 -8.76 0.96
C GLY A 126 -1.29 -9.61 0.17
N ASN A 127 -1.71 -10.19 -0.96
CA ASN A 127 -0.85 -11.04 -1.80
C ASN A 127 0.01 -10.25 -2.81
N ASP A 128 -0.19 -8.93 -2.93
CA ASP A 128 0.62 -8.12 -3.83
C ASP A 128 2.07 -8.03 -3.29
N PRO A 129 3.09 -8.03 -4.16
CA PRO A 129 4.46 -7.70 -3.76
C PRO A 129 4.60 -6.33 -3.09
N ILE A 130 5.50 -6.23 -2.10
CA ILE A 130 5.86 -4.95 -1.46
C ILE A 130 6.29 -3.88 -2.47
N ALA A 131 6.90 -4.27 -3.59
CA ALA A 131 7.27 -3.37 -4.68
C ALA A 131 6.08 -2.53 -5.19
N TYR A 132 4.87 -3.08 -5.23
CA TYR A 132 3.69 -2.32 -5.65
C TYR A 132 3.38 -1.18 -4.69
N VAL A 133 3.40 -1.45 -3.37
CA VAL A 133 3.11 -0.41 -2.39
C VAL A 133 4.16 0.71 -2.42
N VAL A 134 5.45 0.34 -2.55
CA VAL A 134 6.55 1.31 -2.66
C VAL A 134 6.42 2.14 -3.94
N ASN A 135 6.10 1.51 -5.07
CA ASN A 135 5.91 2.21 -6.34
C ASN A 135 4.75 3.20 -6.29
N LYS A 136 3.60 2.79 -5.72
CA LYS A 136 2.44 3.68 -5.53
C LYS A 136 2.78 4.87 -4.65
N MET A 137 3.51 4.66 -3.55
CA MET A 137 3.97 5.76 -2.68
C MET A 137 4.90 6.73 -3.43
N ALA A 138 5.84 6.21 -4.21
CA ALA A 138 6.80 7.00 -4.95
C ALA A 138 6.14 7.85 -6.05
N LEU A 139 5.25 7.25 -6.86
CA LEU A 139 4.58 7.94 -7.96
C LEU A 139 3.47 8.88 -7.47
N GLY A 140 2.71 8.46 -6.47
CA GLY A 140 1.56 9.21 -5.96
C GLY A 140 1.90 10.28 -4.92
N GLY A 141 3.14 10.32 -4.43
CA GLY A 141 3.58 11.31 -3.43
C GLY A 141 2.83 11.19 -2.10
N PHE A 142 2.39 9.98 -1.74
CA PHE A 142 1.75 9.67 -0.47
C PHE A 142 2.51 8.56 0.27
N ARG A 143 2.34 8.50 1.59
CA ARG A 143 3.09 7.58 2.46
C ARG A 143 2.24 6.49 3.09
N HIS A 144 0.95 6.47 2.79
CA HIS A 144 -0.01 5.52 3.32
C HIS A 144 -0.79 4.93 2.15
N VAL A 145 -0.90 3.60 2.12
CA VAL A 145 -1.66 2.87 1.10
C VAL A 145 -2.65 1.92 1.80
N PRO A 146 -3.95 2.03 1.50
CA PRO A 146 -4.95 1.05 1.93
C PRO A 146 -4.62 -0.36 1.41
N VAL A 147 -4.80 -1.34 2.28
CA VAL A 147 -4.81 -2.76 1.92
C VAL A 147 -6.24 -3.27 2.03
N LEU A 148 -6.76 -3.86 0.95
CA LEU A 148 -8.12 -4.39 0.90
C LEU A 148 -8.12 -5.92 0.84
N GLN A 149 -9.20 -6.50 1.34
CA GLN A 149 -9.57 -7.89 1.08
C GLN A 149 -10.11 -8.05 -0.34
N GLU A 150 -10.25 -9.30 -0.80
CA GLU A 150 -10.80 -9.62 -2.13
C GLU A 150 -12.23 -9.11 -2.33
N ASP A 151 -13.03 -9.06 -1.26
CA ASP A 151 -14.40 -8.54 -1.27
C ASP A 151 -14.49 -7.00 -1.21
N GLY A 152 -13.34 -6.31 -1.17
CA GLY A 152 -13.24 -4.86 -1.07
C GLY A 152 -13.36 -4.32 0.36
N ALA A 153 -13.52 -5.20 1.37
CA ALA A 153 -13.49 -4.80 2.76
C ALA A 153 -12.08 -4.29 3.15
N PRO A 154 -12.00 -3.31 4.04
CA PRO A 154 -10.71 -2.80 4.48
C PRO A 154 -9.99 -3.84 5.33
N LEU A 155 -8.72 -4.10 5.01
CA LEU A 155 -7.85 -5.03 5.75
C LEU A 155 -6.91 -4.27 6.69
N SER A 156 -6.18 -3.27 6.16
CA SER A 156 -5.21 -2.47 6.90
C SER A 156 -4.81 -1.20 6.13
N ILE A 157 -3.92 -0.40 6.69
CA ILE A 157 -3.21 0.67 5.99
C ILE A 157 -1.71 0.43 6.19
N ILE A 158 -0.95 0.41 5.10
CA ILE A 158 0.51 0.31 5.14
C ILE A 158 1.13 1.68 4.98
N SER A 159 2.02 2.03 5.89
CA SER A 159 2.85 3.22 5.83
C SER A 159 4.26 2.91 5.33
N ILE A 160 4.97 3.94 4.87
CA ILE A 160 6.40 3.80 4.53
C ILE A 160 7.23 3.35 5.74
N LYS A 161 6.80 3.69 6.97
CA LYS A 161 7.47 3.26 8.20
C LYS A 161 7.37 1.74 8.37
N ASP A 162 6.25 1.13 8.00
CA ASP A 162 6.06 -0.32 8.09
C ASP A 162 7.00 -1.05 7.12
N VAL A 163 7.12 -0.54 5.89
CA VAL A 163 8.08 -1.05 4.89
C VAL A 163 9.51 -0.96 5.43
N LEU A 164 9.93 0.22 5.92
CA LEU A 164 11.28 0.42 6.44
C LEU A 164 11.57 -0.44 7.69
N SER A 165 10.59 -0.57 8.59
CA SER A 165 10.68 -1.40 9.79
C SER A 165 10.85 -2.87 9.43
N TYR A 166 10.08 -3.37 8.46
CA TYR A 166 10.19 -4.74 7.98
C TYR A 166 11.55 -5.04 7.35
N LEU A 167 12.03 -4.15 6.46
CA LEU A 167 13.34 -4.29 5.83
C LEU A 167 14.47 -4.27 6.87
N SER A 168 14.38 -3.40 7.88
CA SER A 168 15.38 -3.30 8.96
C SER A 168 15.38 -4.53 9.89
N LYS A 169 14.22 -5.10 10.21
CA LYS A 169 14.10 -6.30 11.06
C LYS A 169 14.67 -7.54 10.40
N ARG A 170 14.45 -7.70 9.08
CA ARG A 170 15.01 -8.84 8.32
C ARG A 170 16.53 -8.80 8.24
N ASP A 171 17.13 -7.61 8.29
CA ASP A 171 18.58 -7.46 8.33
C ASP A 171 19.16 -7.89 9.69
N LYS A 172 18.48 -7.52 10.81
CA LYS A 172 18.94 -7.84 12.18
C LYS A 172 18.76 -9.30 12.60
N ASN A 173 17.70 -9.99 12.17
CA ASN A 173 17.45 -11.39 12.56
C ASN A 173 18.42 -12.41 11.93
N ARG A 174 19.51 -11.95 11.29
CA ARG A 174 20.50 -12.78 10.61
C ARG A 174 21.96 -12.37 10.90
N SER A 175 22.18 -11.53 11.92
CA SER A 175 23.49 -11.28 12.56
C SER A 175 23.54 -11.99 13.90
#